data_AF-A0A9C8NT68-F1
#
_entry.id   AF-A0A9C8NT68-F1
#
_cell.length_a   1.000
_cell.length_b   1.000
_cell.length_c   1.000
_cell.angle_alpha   90.00
_cell.angle_beta   90.00
_cell.angle_gamma   90.00
#
_symmetry.space_group_name_H-M   'P 1'
#
loop_
_entity.id
_entity.type
_entity.pdbx_description
1 polymer ?
#
loop_
_entity_poly.entity_id
_entity_poly.type
_entity_poly.pdbx_seq_one_letter_code
_entity_poly.pdbx_strand_id
1 'polypeptide(L)'
;MPGLESVLLMILFVFYLYALARWHIVRRPPLFFLGALGLLFAFMGLFFTLGGSTMKVARVFDIIGLSVAFAMAVLSCAGTTVSVQGMLDAAKSAVPPSDASSGE
;
A
#
# COMPACT_ATOMS: atom_id res chain seq x y z
N MET A 1 1.03 14.75 -16.81
CA MET A 1 0.37 14.15 -17.99
C MET A 1 -0.87 13.41 -17.52
N PRO A 2 -2.09 13.91 -17.77
CA PRO A 2 -3.31 13.18 -17.45
C PRO A 2 -3.34 11.91 -18.32
N GLY A 3 -3.19 10.73 -17.70
CA GLY A 3 -3.16 9.44 -18.41
C GLY A 3 -2.16 8.44 -17.83
N LEU A 4 -1.03 8.89 -17.27
CA LEU A 4 -0.05 7.97 -16.67
C LEU A 4 -0.66 7.21 -15.48
N GLU A 5 -1.41 7.91 -14.61
CA GLU A 5 -2.07 7.33 -13.44
C GLU A 5 -3.07 6.25 -13.83
N SER A 6 -3.87 6.49 -14.87
CA SER A 6 -4.84 5.52 -15.40
C SER A 6 -4.17 4.28 -15.97
N VAL A 7 -3.04 4.45 -16.68
CA VAL A 7 -2.24 3.33 -17.20
C VAL A 7 -1.66 2.51 -16.05
N LEU A 8 -1.13 3.17 -15.01
CA LEU A 8 -0.54 2.53 -13.83
C LEU A 8 -1.59 1.75 -13.03
N LEU A 9 -2.78 2.32 -12.88
CA LEU A 9 -3.94 1.67 -12.26
C LEU A 9 -4.37 0.43 -13.06
N MET A 10 -4.43 0.51 -14.39
CA MET A 10 -4.72 -0.65 -15.24
C MET A 10 -3.68 -1.75 -15.08
N ILE A 11 -2.38 -1.40 -15.12
CA ILE A 11 -1.29 -2.38 -14.97
C ILE A 11 -1.39 -3.08 -13.61
N LEU A 12 -1.59 -2.32 -12.53
CA LEU A 12 -1.75 -2.88 -11.19
C LEU A 12 -3.01 -3.74 -11.09
N PHE A 13 -4.14 -3.31 -11.66
CA PHE A 13 -5.37 -4.09 -11.68
C PHE A 13 -5.18 -5.45 -12.38
N VAL A 14 -4.55 -5.45 -13.56
CA VAL A 14 -4.23 -6.68 -14.30
C VAL A 14 -3.27 -7.56 -13.50
N PHE A 15 -2.26 -6.97 -12.86
CA PHE A 15 -1.33 -7.69 -12.00
C PHE A 15 -2.04 -8.37 -10.82
N TYR A 16 -2.94 -7.66 -10.13
CA TYR A 16 -3.72 -8.19 -9.02
C TYR A 16 -4.64 -9.34 -9.48
N LEU A 17 -5.31 -9.22 -10.63
CA LEU A 17 -6.10 -10.30 -11.20
C LEU A 17 -5.25 -11.52 -11.58
N TYR A 18 -4.07 -11.29 -12.18
CA TYR A 18 -3.15 -12.37 -12.53
C TYR A 18 -2.60 -13.08 -11.29
N ALA A 19 -2.20 -12.33 -10.27
CA ALA A 19 -1.73 -12.86 -9.00
C ALA A 19 -2.85 -13.60 -8.24
N LEU A 20 -4.10 -13.15 -8.37
CA LEU A 20 -5.28 -13.86 -7.86
C LEU A 20 -5.48 -15.20 -8.58
N ALA A 21 -5.38 -15.21 -9.92
CA ALA A 21 -5.50 -16.42 -10.73
C ALA A 21 -4.33 -17.40 -10.51
N ARG A 22 -3.13 -16.89 -10.22
CA ARG A 22 -1.94 -17.67 -9.87
C ARG A 22 -1.54 -17.46 -8.41
N TRP A 23 -2.44 -17.86 -7.52
CA TRP A 23 -2.29 -17.69 -6.08
C TRP A 23 -0.96 -18.22 -5.50
N HIS A 24 -0.38 -19.25 -6.12
CA HIS A 24 0.94 -19.80 -5.73
C HIS A 24 2.09 -18.77 -5.78
N ILE A 25 1.94 -17.67 -6.52
CA ILE A 25 2.94 -16.58 -6.60
C ILE A 25 2.85 -15.67 -5.37
N VAL A 26 1.68 -15.61 -4.72
CA VAL A 26 1.42 -14.77 -3.55
C VAL A 26 1.96 -15.47 -2.30
N ARG A 27 3.14 -15.04 -1.83
CA ARG A 27 3.76 -15.61 -0.62
C ARG A 27 3.14 -15.06 0.67
N ARG A 28 2.60 -13.83 0.62
CA ARG A 28 1.99 -13.15 1.77
C ARG A 28 0.56 -12.70 1.44
N PRO A 29 -0.44 -13.59 1.61
CA PRO A 29 -1.85 -13.29 1.42
C PRO A 29 -2.34 -12.00 2.10
N PRO A 30 -2.00 -11.71 3.38
CA PRO A 30 -2.53 -10.51 4.03
C PRO A 30 -2.03 -9.20 3.38
N LEU A 31 -0.79 -9.16 2.90
CA LEU A 31 -0.26 -7.98 2.19
C LEU A 31 -0.90 -7.82 0.82
N PHE A 32 -1.19 -8.94 0.15
CA PHE A 32 -1.94 -8.92 -1.11
C PHE A 32 -3.33 -8.30 -0.93
N PHE A 33 -4.10 -8.73 0.08
CA PHE A 33 -5.42 -8.14 0.35
C PHE A 33 -5.34 -6.65 0.72
N LEU A 34 -4.32 -6.25 1.48
CA LEU A 34 -4.12 -4.84 1.84
C LEU A 34 -3.87 -3.96 0.61
N GLY A 35 -3.06 -4.44 -0.33
CA GLY A 35 -2.84 -3.72 -1.57
C GLY A 35 -4.03 -3.77 -2.54
N ALA A 36 -4.82 -4.83 -2.54
CA ALA A 36 -6.10 -4.87 -3.25
C ALA A 36 -7.09 -3.84 -2.69
N LEU A 37 -7.08 -3.61 -1.38
CA LEU A 37 -7.84 -2.55 -0.72
C LEU A 37 -7.38 -1.16 -1.19
N GLY A 38 -6.06 -0.95 -1.28
CA GLY A 38 -5.49 0.29 -1.84
C GLY A 38 -5.91 0.55 -3.28
N LEU A 39 -6.01 -0.51 -4.08
CA LEU A 39 -6.47 -0.44 -5.47
C LEU A 39 -7.96 -0.03 -5.56
N LEU A 40 -8.81 -0.59 -4.69
CA LEU A 40 -10.21 -0.17 -4.56
C LEU A 40 -10.33 1.30 -4.13
N PHE A 41 -9.44 1.77 -3.26
CA PHE A 41 -9.39 3.15 -2.79
C PHE A 41 -9.04 4.14 -3.92
N ALA A 42 -8.10 3.77 -4.80
CA ALA A 42 -7.80 4.53 -6.02
C ALA A 42 -9.01 4.55 -6.98
N PHE A 43 -9.68 3.40 -7.18
CA PHE A 43 -10.92 3.34 -7.97
C PHE A 43 -12.03 4.25 -7.42
N MET A 44 -12.20 4.34 -6.10
CA MET A 44 -13.13 5.27 -5.47
C MET A 44 -12.78 6.73 -5.78
N GLY A 45 -11.49 7.08 -5.88
CA GLY A 45 -11.03 8.41 -6.30
C GLY A 45 -11.59 8.85 -7.66
N LEU A 46 -11.69 7.92 -8.62
CA LEU A 46 -12.31 8.18 -9.94
C LEU A 46 -13.81 8.52 -9.83
N PHE A 47 -14.54 7.90 -8.90
CA PHE A 47 -15.95 8.26 -8.67
C PHE A 47 -16.10 9.67 -8.09
N PHE A 48 -15.17 10.08 -7.21
CA PHE A 48 -15.17 11.45 -6.68
C PHE A 48 -14.79 12.50 -7.72
N THR A 49 -14.05 12.18 -8.79
CA THR A 49 -13.77 13.16 -9.86
C THR A 49 -15.00 13.61 -10.67
N LEU A 50 -16.10 12.83 -10.68
CA LEU A 50 -17.33 13.17 -11.41
C LEU A 50 -18.04 14.42 -10.85
N GLY A 51 -17.75 14.81 -9.59
CA GLY A 51 -18.40 15.94 -8.93
C GLY A 51 -17.77 17.32 -9.20
N GLY A 52 -16.65 17.42 -9.92
CA GLY A 52 -15.95 18.67 -10.26
C GLY A 52 -15.29 19.41 -9.07
N SER A 53 -15.99 19.57 -7.94
CA SER A 53 -15.54 20.23 -6.71
C SER A 53 -14.50 19.42 -5.92
N THR A 54 -14.44 18.11 -6.17
CA THR A 54 -13.65 17.13 -5.39
C THR A 54 -12.36 16.67 -6.10
N MET A 55 -11.93 17.34 -7.18
CA MET A 55 -10.73 16.94 -7.94
C MET A 55 -9.44 16.85 -7.11
N LYS A 56 -9.24 17.75 -6.14
CA LYS A 56 -8.06 17.72 -5.27
C LYS A 56 -8.07 16.51 -4.34
N VAL A 57 -9.24 16.18 -3.82
CA VAL A 57 -9.43 15.03 -2.94
C VAL A 57 -9.18 13.76 -3.73
N ALA A 58 -9.80 13.61 -4.90
CA ALA A 58 -9.58 12.44 -5.75
C ALA A 58 -8.10 12.17 -6.08
N ARG A 59 -7.32 13.21 -6.37
CA ARG A 59 -5.86 13.10 -6.58
C ARG A 59 -5.13 12.51 -5.38
N VAL A 60 -5.50 12.90 -4.16
CA VAL A 60 -4.89 12.37 -2.93
C VAL A 60 -5.22 10.89 -2.77
N PHE A 61 -6.48 10.51 -3.01
CA PHE A 61 -6.91 9.12 -2.98
C PHE A 61 -6.19 8.25 -4.02
N ASP A 62 -6.03 8.75 -5.25
CA ASP A 62 -5.31 8.05 -6.31
C ASP A 62 -3.84 7.85 -5.94
N ILE A 63 -3.13 8.90 -5.51
CA ILE A 63 -1.71 8.81 -5.18
C ILE A 63 -1.49 7.83 -4.02
N ILE A 64 -2.26 7.95 -2.94
CA ILE A 64 -2.12 7.07 -1.78
C ILE A 64 -2.49 5.63 -2.15
N GLY A 65 -3.62 5.44 -2.83
CA GLY A 65 -4.11 4.13 -3.25
C GLY A 65 -3.14 3.41 -4.19
N LEU A 66 -2.63 4.10 -5.21
CA LEU A 66 -1.64 3.57 -6.15
C LEU A 66 -0.31 3.24 -5.46
N SER A 67 0.17 4.11 -4.57
CA SER A 67 1.41 3.89 -3.82
C SER A 67 1.33 2.64 -2.95
N VAL A 68 0.23 2.51 -2.20
CA VAL A 68 -0.01 1.36 -1.32
C VAL A 68 -0.18 0.09 -2.15
N ALA A 69 -0.99 0.12 -3.21
CA ALA A 69 -1.19 -1.04 -4.09
C ALA A 69 0.12 -1.50 -4.74
N PHE A 70 0.97 -0.57 -5.20
CA PHE A 70 2.26 -0.89 -5.79
C PHE A 70 3.23 -1.48 -4.76
N ALA A 71 3.41 -0.84 -3.61
CA ALA A 71 4.31 -1.32 -2.57
C ALA A 71 3.90 -2.70 -2.06
N MET A 72 2.61 -2.91 -1.84
CA MET A 72 2.06 -4.18 -1.36
C MET A 72 2.10 -5.27 -2.44
N ALA A 73 1.90 -4.94 -3.72
CA ALA A 73 2.10 -5.88 -4.83
C ALA A 73 3.54 -6.42 -4.82
N VAL A 74 4.54 -5.54 -4.73
CA VAL A 74 5.95 -5.93 -4.64
C VAL A 74 6.20 -6.76 -3.38
N LEU A 75 5.76 -6.31 -2.21
CA LEU A 75 5.95 -7.03 -0.93
C LEU A 75 5.24 -8.38 -0.87
N SER A 76 4.12 -8.54 -1.57
CA SER A 76 3.35 -9.80 -1.61
C SER A 76 4.02 -10.89 -2.44
N CYS A 77 4.81 -10.49 -3.44
CA CYS A 77 5.53 -11.37 -4.36
C CYS A 77 7.03 -11.47 -4.03
N ALA A 78 7.61 -10.44 -3.40
CA ALA A 78 8.98 -10.46 -2.94
C ALA A 78 9.11 -11.51 -1.85
N GLY A 79 10.02 -12.47 -2.06
CA GLY A 79 10.45 -13.42 -1.03
C GLY A 79 11.25 -12.77 0.10
N THR A 80 11.13 -11.45 0.31
CA THR A 80 11.81 -10.75 1.39
C THR A 80 11.11 -11.12 2.69
N THR A 81 11.81 -11.89 3.50
CA THR A 81 11.46 -12.14 4.89
C THR A 81 11.62 -10.83 5.67
N VAL A 82 10.64 -9.91 5.55
CA VAL A 82 10.44 -8.92 6.61
C VAL A 82 9.93 -9.73 7.78
N SER A 83 10.86 -10.21 8.61
CA SER A 83 10.52 -10.87 9.86
C SER A 83 9.87 -9.80 10.73
N VAL A 84 8.71 -10.13 11.31
CA VAL A 84 8.05 -9.26 12.29
C VAL A 84 9.03 -8.91 13.42
N GLN A 85 9.99 -9.81 13.70
CA GLN A 85 11.13 -9.61 14.58
C GLN A 85 12.00 -8.42 14.18
N GLY A 86 12.42 -8.29 12.92
CA GLY A 86 13.28 -7.18 12.47
C GLY A 86 12.59 -5.81 12.51
N MET A 87 11.27 -5.77 12.27
CA MET A 87 10.48 -4.54 12.48
C MET A 87 10.30 -4.23 13.96
N LEU A 88 10.10 -5.24 14.81
CA LEU A 88 9.97 -5.06 16.25
C LEU A 88 11.31 -4.61 16.88
N ASP A 89 12.43 -5.15 16.42
CA ASP A 89 13.77 -4.77 16.85
C ASP A 89 14.12 -3.33 16.39
N ALA A 90 13.76 -2.96 15.16
CA ALA A 90 13.89 -1.59 14.67
C ALA A 90 12.98 -0.61 15.44
N ALA A 91 11.74 -1.01 15.74
CA ALA A 91 10.82 -0.19 16.54
C ALA A 91 11.32 -0.02 17.98
N LYS A 92 11.88 -1.07 18.58
CA LYS A 92 12.46 -1.03 19.93
C LYS A 92 13.75 -0.18 19.97
N SER A 93 14.54 -0.20 18.90
CA SER A 93 15.71 0.68 18.73
C SER A 93 15.36 2.15 18.48
N ALA A 94 14.18 2.43 17.93
CA ALA A 94 13.75 3.79 17.59
C ALA A 94 13.05 4.52 18.74
N VAL A 95 12.69 3.82 19.82
CA VAL A 95 12.21 4.45 21.06
C VAL A 95 13.45 4.77 21.92
N PRO A 96 13.85 6.05 22.06
CA PRO A 96 14.91 6.41 23.00
C PRO A 96 14.46 6.01 24.42
N PRO A 97 15.37 5.52 25.28
CA PRO A 97 15.03 5.26 26.66
C PRO A 97 14.50 6.56 27.28
N SER A 98 13.20 6.56 27.56
CA SER A 98 12.58 7.54 28.44
C SER A 98 13.09 7.19 29.84
N ASP A 99 14.23 7.76 30.23
CA ASP A 99 14.67 7.77 31.62
C ASP A 99 13.65 8.58 32.42
N ALA A 100 12.65 7.84 32.92
CA ALA A 100 11.91 8.17 34.10
C ALA A 100 12.77 7.83 35.33
N SER A 101 12.66 8.68 36.35
CA SER A 101 13.32 8.65 37.68
C SER A 101 14.63 9.46 37.70
N SER A 102 14.71 10.68 38.24
CA SER A 102 14.28 11.21 39.55
C SER A 102 14.93 10.51 40.74
N GLY A 103 15.61 11.31 41.58
CA GLY A 103 16.27 10.93 42.85
C GLY A 103 17.63 10.28 42.61
N GLU A 104 18.76 10.78 43.14
CA GLU A 104 19.04 11.52 44.38
C GLU A 104 20.20 12.51 44.18
#